data_AF-A0A022MG06-F1
#
_entry.id   AF-A0A022MG06-F1
#
_cell.length_a   1.000
_cell.length_b   1.000
_cell.length_c   1.000
_cell.angle_alpha   90.00
_cell.angle_beta   90.00
_cell.angle_gamma   90.00
#
_symmetry.space_group_name_H-M   'P 1'
#
loop_
_entity.id
_entity.type
_entity.pdbx_description
1 polymer ?
#
loop_
_entity_poly.entity_id
_entity_poly.type
_entity_poly.pdbx_seq_one_letter_code
_entity_poly.pdbx_strand_id
1 'polypeptide(L)'
;MLMNHRHAAVAVLASAAALLATTSGTAGAAPGPAAKSPSVSATTWKPCHLPAGYRHFLELRSASDVRGRTVVRVTPQTCVVNTENDEDVIYTPSGATRSLSFAPGATVEVLHDTDTVEVTPRWLVHHKLANSPYFSYRVDGHGRITALREIYHP
;
A
#
# COMPACT_ATOMS: atom_id res chain seq x y z
N MET A 1 30.53 2.88 -28.44
CA MET A 1 29.83 1.61 -28.73
C MET A 1 28.36 1.80 -28.41
N LEU A 2 27.53 1.65 -29.44
CA LEU A 2 26.09 1.75 -29.39
C LEU A 2 25.56 0.34 -29.10
N MET A 3 24.79 0.14 -28.03
CA MET A 3 24.01 -1.08 -27.85
C MET A 3 22.58 -0.70 -27.49
N ASN A 4 21.84 -0.49 -28.57
CA ASN A 4 20.39 -0.60 -28.66
C ASN A 4 20.07 -2.11 -28.69
N HIS A 5 19.08 -2.60 -27.96
CA HIS A 5 18.10 -3.56 -28.48
C HIS A 5 16.96 -3.77 -27.48
N ARG A 6 15.77 -3.40 -27.96
CA ARG A 6 14.45 -3.66 -27.40
C ARG A 6 14.10 -5.14 -27.61
N HIS A 7 13.49 -5.80 -26.64
CA HIS A 7 12.64 -6.97 -26.89
C HIS A 7 11.36 -6.90 -26.07
N ALA A 8 10.27 -7.31 -26.72
CA ALA A 8 8.88 -7.22 -26.32
C ALA A 8 8.35 -8.61 -25.91
N ALA A 9 7.38 -8.59 -24.97
CA ALA A 9 6.18 -9.42 -24.81
C ALA A 9 6.18 -10.97 -24.91
N VAL A 10 5.13 -11.54 -24.28
CA VAL A 10 4.59 -12.93 -24.33
C VAL A 10 5.19 -13.84 -23.22
N ALA A 11 4.46 -14.61 -22.39
CA ALA A 11 3.17 -15.28 -22.52
C ALA A 11 2.42 -15.40 -21.16
N VAL A 12 1.09 -15.55 -21.23
CA VAL A 12 0.22 -16.06 -20.17
C VAL A 12 0.41 -17.58 -20.04
N LEU A 13 0.61 -18.08 -18.83
CA LEU A 13 0.55 -19.52 -18.52
C LEU A 13 -0.53 -19.76 -17.47
N ALA A 14 -1.64 -20.35 -17.91
CA ALA A 14 -2.64 -20.96 -17.06
C ALA A 14 -2.15 -22.37 -16.71
N SER A 15 -2.07 -22.68 -15.41
CA SER A 15 -1.80 -24.04 -14.94
C SER A 15 -3.00 -24.54 -14.16
N ALA A 16 -3.79 -25.37 -14.83
CA ALA A 16 -4.72 -26.29 -14.19
C ALA A 16 -3.95 -27.58 -13.85
N ALA A 17 -3.99 -27.99 -12.59
CA ALA A 17 -3.57 -29.32 -12.17
C ALA A 17 -4.67 -29.89 -11.26
N ALA A 18 -5.45 -30.80 -11.83
CA ALA A 18 -6.30 -31.71 -11.10
C ALA A 18 -5.42 -32.84 -10.52
N LEU A 19 -5.58 -33.14 -9.24
CA LEU A 19 -5.11 -34.40 -8.65
C LEU A 19 -6.30 -35.09 -8.01
N LEU A 20 -6.74 -36.14 -8.70
CA LEU A 20 -7.64 -37.18 -8.20
C LEU A 20 -6.94 -37.91 -7.05
N ALA A 21 -7.61 -37.99 -5.90
CA ALA A 21 -7.29 -38.98 -4.88
C ALA A 21 -8.45 -39.97 -4.79
N THR A 22 -8.21 -41.15 -5.34
CA THR A 22 -9.01 -42.36 -5.19
C THR A 22 -8.85 -42.92 -3.79
N THR A 23 -9.96 -43.21 -3.10
CA THR A 23 -10.01 -44.31 -2.12
C THR A 23 -11.26 -45.14 -2.36
N SER A 24 -11.04 -46.44 -2.46
CA SER A 24 -12.01 -47.51 -2.70
C SER A 24 -12.52 -48.06 -1.37
N GLY A 25 -13.78 -48.51 -1.31
CA GLY A 25 -14.20 -49.49 -0.31
C GLY A 25 -15.58 -49.24 0.33
N THR A 26 -16.48 -50.20 0.10
CA THR A 26 -17.92 -50.25 0.43
C THR A 26 -18.24 -50.70 1.86
N ALA A 27 -19.30 -50.15 2.47
CA ALA A 27 -20.43 -50.81 3.16
C ALA A 27 -21.05 -49.90 4.24
N GLY A 28 -22.38 -49.86 4.30
CA GLY A 28 -23.16 -48.81 4.98
C GLY A 28 -23.20 -48.81 6.50
N ALA A 29 -23.46 -47.62 7.04
CA ALA A 29 -24.09 -47.34 8.32
C ALA A 29 -24.68 -45.90 8.30
N ALA A 30 -25.76 -45.69 9.06
CA ALA A 30 -26.70 -44.56 9.11
C ALA A 30 -26.13 -43.12 9.08
N PRO A 31 -26.93 -42.09 8.71
CA PRO A 31 -26.49 -40.70 8.72
C PRO A 31 -26.36 -40.19 10.16
N GLY A 32 -25.14 -40.18 10.69
CA GLY A 32 -24.77 -39.40 11.87
C GLY A 32 -24.62 -37.91 11.50
N PRO A 33 -24.87 -36.98 12.44
CA PRO A 33 -24.82 -35.55 12.14
C PRO A 33 -23.40 -35.17 11.70
N ALA A 34 -23.32 -34.45 10.59
CA ALA A 34 -22.06 -33.94 10.04
C ALA A 34 -21.26 -33.25 11.14
N ALA A 35 -20.08 -33.80 11.45
CA ALA A 35 -19.09 -33.12 12.27
C ALA A 35 -18.82 -31.77 11.61
N LYS A 36 -19.09 -30.69 12.33
CA LYS A 36 -18.74 -29.33 11.90
C LYS A 36 -17.24 -29.31 11.65
N SER A 37 -16.84 -29.22 10.38
CA SER A 37 -15.47 -28.84 10.04
C SER A 37 -15.15 -27.57 10.81
N PRO A 38 -14.00 -27.46 11.49
CA PRO A 38 -13.59 -26.19 12.07
C PRO A 38 -13.53 -25.20 10.91
N SER A 39 -14.38 -24.16 10.97
CA SER A 39 -14.24 -23.03 10.09
C SER A 39 -12.87 -22.44 10.38
N VAL A 40 -11.91 -22.68 9.49
CA VAL A 40 -10.69 -21.89 9.45
C VAL A 40 -11.16 -20.46 9.28
N SER A 41 -11.07 -19.64 10.33
CA SER A 41 -11.28 -18.20 10.20
C SER A 41 -10.33 -17.74 9.12
N ALA A 42 -10.88 -17.40 7.95
CA ALA A 42 -10.09 -16.79 6.91
C ALA A 42 -9.65 -15.44 7.48
N THR A 43 -8.34 -15.27 7.70
CA THR A 43 -7.77 -13.98 8.12
C THR A 43 -8.32 -12.92 7.18
N THR A 44 -9.20 -12.08 7.71
CA THR A 44 -9.96 -11.15 6.90
C THR A 44 -9.15 -9.88 6.80
N TRP A 45 -8.59 -9.61 5.63
CA TRP A 45 -7.87 -8.37 5.34
C TRP A 45 -8.85 -7.38 4.71
N LYS A 46 -8.86 -6.13 5.18
CA LYS A 46 -9.65 -5.03 4.59
C LYS A 46 -8.74 -3.92 4.06
N PRO A 47 -9.17 -3.15 3.05
CA PRO A 47 -8.44 -1.94 2.65
C PRO A 47 -8.28 -0.98 3.83
N CYS A 48 -7.10 -0.36 3.95
CA CYS A 48 -6.87 0.65 4.98
C CYS A 48 -7.80 1.86 4.79
N HIS A 49 -8.12 2.50 5.91
CA HIS A 49 -8.92 3.72 5.89
C HIS A 49 -8.15 4.87 5.22
N LEU A 50 -8.81 5.57 4.29
CA LEU A 50 -8.34 6.85 3.76
C LEU A 50 -9.09 7.97 4.47
N PRO A 51 -8.39 8.96 5.07
CA PRO A 51 -9.04 10.12 5.65
C PRO A 51 -9.90 10.85 4.62
N ALA A 52 -10.95 11.53 5.07
CA ALA A 52 -11.88 12.22 4.18
C ALA A 52 -11.15 13.17 3.21
N GLY A 53 -11.45 13.03 1.93
CA GLY A 53 -10.85 13.85 0.86
C GLY A 53 -9.47 13.38 0.37
N TYR A 54 -8.82 12.42 1.04
CA TYR A 54 -7.63 11.75 0.54
C TYR A 54 -8.01 10.64 -0.45
N ARG A 55 -7.10 10.32 -1.36
CA ARG A 55 -7.41 9.41 -2.49
C ARG A 55 -6.47 8.22 -2.60
N HIS A 56 -5.25 8.34 -2.08
CA HIS A 56 -4.19 7.41 -2.37
C HIS A 56 -3.21 7.28 -1.20
N PHE A 57 -2.46 6.19 -1.21
CA PHE A 57 -1.32 5.97 -0.33
C PHE A 57 -0.01 6.06 -1.11
N LEU A 58 1.04 6.51 -0.44
CA LEU A 58 2.40 6.48 -0.97
C LEU A 58 3.41 6.13 0.10
N GLU A 59 4.57 5.63 -0.33
CA GLU A 59 5.81 5.59 0.43
C GLU A 59 6.67 6.77 -0.01
N LEU A 60 7.09 7.60 0.93
CA LEU A 60 8.06 8.67 0.72
C LEU A 60 9.47 8.07 0.70
N ARG A 61 10.11 8.09 -0.47
CA ARG A 61 11.50 7.60 -0.64
C ARG A 61 12.52 8.66 -0.28
N SER A 62 12.27 9.90 -0.67
CA SER A 62 13.13 11.04 -0.39
C SER A 62 12.43 12.36 -0.69
N ALA A 63 12.98 13.45 -0.14
CA ALA A 63 12.61 14.83 -0.46
C ALA A 63 13.88 15.61 -0.82
N SER A 64 13.74 16.56 -1.75
CA SER A 64 14.86 17.41 -2.21
C SER A 64 14.34 18.79 -2.61
N ASP A 65 15.22 19.79 -2.54
CA ASP A 65 14.99 21.10 -3.17
C ASP A 65 15.52 21.06 -4.60
N VAL A 66 14.65 21.37 -5.56
CA VAL A 66 14.99 21.49 -6.99
C VAL A 66 14.59 22.88 -7.45
N ARG A 67 15.59 23.77 -7.60
CA ARG A 67 15.39 25.17 -8.04
C ARG A 67 14.38 25.93 -7.17
N GLY A 68 14.48 25.78 -5.84
CA GLY A 68 13.60 26.44 -4.88
C GLY A 68 12.22 25.79 -4.71
N ARG A 69 12.01 24.59 -5.29
CA ARG A 69 10.78 23.81 -5.12
C ARG A 69 11.07 22.51 -4.41
N THR A 70 10.26 22.16 -3.42
CA THR A 70 10.30 20.84 -2.82
C THR A 70 9.75 19.80 -3.80
N VAL A 71 10.56 18.79 -4.10
CA VAL A 71 10.19 17.63 -4.90
C VAL A 71 10.44 16.36 -4.09
N VAL A 72 9.43 15.51 -4.02
CA VAL A 72 9.48 14.23 -3.33
C VAL A 72 9.52 13.08 -4.32
N ARG A 73 10.34 12.08 -4.03
CA ARG A 73 10.35 10.81 -4.76
C ARG A 73 9.47 9.83 -4.00
N VAL A 74 8.44 9.30 -4.66
CA VAL A 74 7.38 8.52 -3.99
C VAL A 74 7.05 7.26 -4.78
N THR A 75 6.71 6.20 -4.06
CA THR A 75 6.15 4.97 -4.64
C THR A 75 4.66 4.92 -4.28
N PRO A 76 3.73 4.91 -5.25
CA PRO A 76 2.30 4.69 -4.96
C PRO A 76 2.10 3.34 -4.28
N GLN A 77 1.23 3.29 -3.27
CA GLN A 77 0.95 2.09 -2.48
C GLN A 77 -0.55 1.76 -2.49
N THR A 78 -0.87 0.49 -2.34
CA THR A 78 -2.12 0.02 -1.74
C THR A 78 -1.85 -0.40 -0.31
N CYS A 79 -2.87 -0.36 0.55
CA CYS A 79 -2.76 -0.69 1.96
C CYS A 79 -3.92 -1.60 2.35
N VAL A 80 -3.61 -2.69 3.05
CA VAL A 80 -4.59 -3.54 3.74
C VAL A 80 -4.22 -3.73 5.20
N VAL A 81 -5.21 -3.83 6.06
CA VAL A 81 -5.06 -4.06 7.50
C VAL A 81 -5.80 -5.33 7.90
N ASN A 82 -5.20 -6.11 8.80
CA ASN A 82 -5.80 -7.32 9.36
C ASN A 82 -6.94 -6.94 10.31
N THR A 83 -8.15 -7.47 10.08
CA THR A 83 -9.30 -7.16 10.93
C THR A 83 -9.33 -7.93 12.24
N GLU A 84 -8.43 -8.90 12.44
CA GLU A 84 -8.39 -9.70 13.67
C GLU A 84 -7.67 -8.95 14.81
N ASN A 85 -6.65 -8.15 14.50
CA ASN A 85 -5.91 -7.36 15.48
C ASN A 85 -5.90 -5.85 15.19
N ASP A 86 -6.32 -5.40 14.01
CA ASP A 86 -6.26 -4.01 13.55
C ASP A 86 -4.83 -3.37 13.65
N GLU A 87 -3.79 -4.20 13.76
CA GLU A 87 -2.38 -3.79 13.94
C GLU A 87 -1.52 -4.22 12.73
N ASP A 88 -1.75 -5.42 12.18
CA ASP A 88 -0.95 -5.87 11.04
C ASP A 88 -1.36 -5.14 9.76
N VAL A 89 -0.42 -4.44 9.16
CA VAL A 89 -0.64 -3.66 7.93
C VAL A 89 0.33 -4.09 6.83
N ILE A 90 -0.20 -4.28 5.62
CA ILE A 90 0.59 -4.58 4.43
C ILE A 90 0.47 -3.43 3.44
N TYR A 91 1.61 -2.84 3.10
CA TYR A 91 1.76 -1.90 1.99
C TYR A 91 2.32 -2.61 0.77
N THR A 92 1.64 -2.50 -0.37
CA THR A 92 2.08 -3.09 -1.65
C THR A 92 2.23 -2.01 -2.71
N PRO A 93 3.39 -1.91 -3.39
CA PRO A 93 3.57 -0.96 -4.48
C PRO A 93 2.53 -1.16 -5.58
N SER A 94 1.79 -0.09 -5.89
CA SER A 94 0.72 -0.11 -6.91
C SER A 94 1.13 0.54 -8.23
N GLY A 95 2.36 1.08 -8.29
CA GLY A 95 2.91 1.69 -9.50
C GLY A 95 4.38 2.01 -9.38
N ALA A 96 4.95 2.53 -10.47
CA ALA A 96 6.35 2.92 -10.52
C ALA A 96 6.64 4.12 -9.61
N THR A 97 7.85 4.13 -9.03
CA THR A 97 8.34 5.30 -8.28
C THR A 97 8.43 6.52 -9.20
N ARG A 98 7.93 7.66 -8.72
CA ARG A 98 7.86 8.92 -9.47
C ARG A 98 8.19 10.11 -8.59
N SER A 99 8.53 11.23 -9.22
CA SER A 99 8.76 12.49 -8.52
C SER A 99 7.52 13.37 -8.59
N LEU A 100 7.09 13.90 -7.46
CA LEU A 100 5.96 14.84 -7.36
C LEU A 100 6.43 16.14 -6.72
N SER A 101 5.88 17.27 -7.18
CA SER A 101 6.04 18.56 -6.52
C SER A 101 4.79 18.91 -5.72
N PHE A 102 4.92 19.87 -4.81
CA PHE A 102 3.80 20.40 -4.04
C PHE A 102 3.13 21.55 -4.78
N ALA A 103 1.80 21.61 -4.71
CA ALA A 103 1.03 22.78 -5.11
C ALA A 103 1.28 23.95 -4.13
N PRO A 104 1.12 25.21 -4.56
CA PRO A 104 1.10 26.33 -3.62
C PRO A 104 0.05 26.14 -2.53
N GLY A 105 0.43 26.36 -1.28
CA GLY A 105 -0.46 26.18 -0.12
C GLY A 105 -0.75 24.73 0.26
N ALA A 106 0.01 23.76 -0.26
CA ALA A 106 -0.14 22.36 0.14
C ALA A 106 0.17 22.17 1.63
N THR A 107 -0.65 21.38 2.31
CA THR A 107 -0.45 21.02 3.71
C THR A 107 0.36 19.74 3.83
N VAL A 108 1.23 19.68 4.84
CA VAL A 108 1.96 18.47 5.21
C VAL A 108 1.79 18.24 6.69
N GLU A 109 1.28 17.07 7.04
CA GLU A 109 1.06 16.61 8.40
C GLU A 109 1.98 15.42 8.65
N VAL A 110 2.83 15.51 9.69
CA VAL A 110 3.75 14.45 10.10
C VAL A 110 3.47 14.05 11.55
N LEU A 111 3.93 12.87 11.94
CA LEU A 111 3.77 12.38 13.29
C LEU A 111 4.90 12.87 14.19
N HIS A 112 4.54 13.32 15.37
CA HIS A 112 5.44 13.61 16.47
C HIS A 112 4.94 12.83 17.69
N ASP A 113 5.68 11.80 18.07
CA ASP A 113 5.22 10.80 19.04
C ASP A 113 3.86 10.20 18.63
N THR A 114 2.80 10.48 19.39
CA THR A 114 1.43 10.04 19.11
C THR A 114 0.56 11.10 18.43
N ASP A 115 1.08 12.32 18.27
CA ASP A 115 0.34 13.47 17.73
C ASP A 115 0.67 13.74 16.27
N THR A 116 -0.22 14.44 15.58
CA THR A 116 0.01 14.93 14.22
C THR A 116 0.32 16.44 14.27
N VAL A 117 1.40 16.86 13.62
CA VAL A 117 1.82 18.26 13.52
C VAL A 117 1.91 18.71 12.08
N GLU A 118 1.47 19.94 11.81
CA GLU A 118 1.60 20.55 10.49
C GLU A 118 3.01 21.10 10.29
N VAL A 119 3.62 20.77 9.14
CA VAL A 119 4.94 21.24 8.72
C VAL A 119 4.88 21.77 7.29
N THR A 120 5.89 22.54 6.91
CA THR A 120 6.03 22.96 5.51
C THR A 120 6.52 21.82 4.63
N PRO A 121 6.24 21.79 3.32
CA PRO A 121 6.86 20.81 2.41
C PRO A 121 8.38 20.79 2.47
N ARG A 122 9.02 21.96 2.64
CA ARG A 122 10.47 22.10 2.76
C ARG A 122 11.04 21.39 3.99
N TRP A 123 10.25 21.23 5.05
CA TRP A 123 10.65 20.50 6.25
C TRP A 123 11.11 19.07 5.92
N LEU A 124 10.40 18.38 5.02
CA LEU A 124 10.71 17.01 4.60
C LEU A 124 12.12 16.85 3.99
N VAL A 125 12.70 17.92 3.44
CA VAL A 125 14.05 17.91 2.84
C VAL A 125 15.14 17.78 3.90
N HIS A 126 14.88 18.29 5.10
CA HIS A 126 15.88 18.43 6.16
C HIS A 126 15.62 17.53 7.36
N HIS A 127 14.53 16.75 7.35
CA HIS A 127 14.11 15.93 8.47
C HIS A 127 13.87 14.50 8.05
N LYS A 128 14.23 13.58 8.95
CA LYS A 128 13.94 12.15 8.81
C LYS A 128 12.64 11.86 9.57
N LEU A 129 11.76 11.09 8.94
CA LEU A 129 10.54 10.61 9.60
C LEU A 129 10.92 9.59 10.67
N ALA A 130 10.34 9.76 11.86
CA ALA A 130 10.64 8.93 13.02
C ALA A 130 9.82 7.64 13.02
N ASN A 131 8.57 7.71 12.55
CA ASN A 131 7.59 6.63 12.70
C ASN A 131 7.47 5.78 11.43
N SER A 132 6.96 6.37 10.34
CA SER A 132 6.77 5.61 9.09
C SER A 132 7.06 6.44 7.84
N PRO A 133 7.49 5.82 6.74
CA PRO A 133 7.61 6.51 5.46
C PRO A 133 6.28 6.57 4.69
N TYR A 134 5.14 6.16 5.27
CA TYR A 134 3.88 6.00 4.56
C TYR A 134 2.92 7.15 4.80
N PHE A 135 2.30 7.61 3.73
CA PHE A 135 1.41 8.77 3.75
C PHE A 135 0.12 8.51 2.99
N SER A 136 -0.96 9.10 3.51
CA SER A 136 -2.13 9.42 2.70
C SER A 136 -1.85 10.71 1.93
N TYR A 137 -2.23 10.77 0.66
CA TYR A 137 -2.05 12.02 -0.11
C TYR A 137 -3.22 12.37 -1.05
N ARG A 138 -3.28 13.65 -1.41
CA ARG A 138 -4.14 14.21 -2.44
C ARG A 138 -3.32 14.99 -3.46
N VAL A 139 -3.76 15.00 -4.71
CA VAL A 139 -3.17 15.79 -5.80
C VAL A 139 -4.18 16.72 -6.45
N ASP A 140 -3.70 17.79 -7.09
CA ASP A 140 -4.50 18.64 -7.98
C ASP A 140 -4.64 18.03 -9.40
N GLY A 141 -5.36 18.72 -10.29
CA GLY A 141 -5.51 18.31 -11.69
C GLY A 141 -4.21 18.32 -12.52
N HIS A 142 -3.11 18.84 -11.98
CA HIS A 142 -1.78 18.82 -12.57
C HIS A 142 -0.86 17.76 -11.94
N GLY A 143 -1.38 16.93 -11.04
CA GLY A 143 -0.61 15.89 -10.35
C GLY A 143 0.33 16.41 -9.27
N ARG A 144 0.15 17.65 -8.78
CA ARG A 144 0.93 18.21 -7.67
C ARG A 144 0.26 17.87 -6.34
N ILE A 145 1.05 17.55 -5.32
CA ILE A 145 0.54 17.24 -3.99
C ILE A 145 -0.13 18.47 -3.38
N THR A 146 -1.38 18.34 -2.92
CA THR A 146 -2.12 19.40 -2.22
C THR A 146 -2.30 19.13 -0.73
N ALA A 147 -2.23 17.88 -0.31
CA ALA A 147 -2.23 17.47 1.08
C ALA A 147 -1.46 16.16 1.21
N LEU A 148 -0.65 16.04 2.27
CA LEU A 148 0.17 14.88 2.58
C LEU A 148 0.12 14.64 4.08
N ARG A 149 -0.33 13.46 4.54
CA ARG A 149 -0.46 13.14 5.96
C ARG A 149 0.19 11.81 6.28
N GLU A 150 1.15 11.81 7.21
CA GLU A 150 1.82 10.61 7.69
C GLU A 150 0.81 9.69 8.37
N ILE A 151 0.94 8.39 8.12
CA ILE A 151 0.04 7.39 8.66
C ILE A 151 0.66 6.83 9.94
N TYR A 152 -0.10 6.91 11.02
CA TYR A 152 0.21 6.24 12.27
C TYR A 152 -0.34 4.82 12.22
N HIS A 153 0.53 3.86 12.48
CA HIS A 153 0.15 2.49 12.79
C HIS A 153 0.77 2.16 14.15
N PRO A 154 -0.05 1.92 15.19
CA PRO A 154 0.43 1.55 16.52
C PRO A 154 1.17 0.22 16.53
#